data_AF-A0A538D838-F1
#
_entry.id   AF-A0A538D838-F1
#
_cell.length_a   1.000
_cell.length_b   1.000
_cell.length_c   1.000
_cell.angle_alpha   90.00
_cell.angle_beta   90.00
_cell.angle_gamma   90.00
#
_symmetry.space_group_name_H-M   'P 1'
#
loop_
_entity.id
_entity.type
_entity.pdbx_description
1 polymer ?
#
loop_
_entity_poly.entity_id
_entity_poly.type
_entity_poly.pdbx_seq_one_letter_code
_entity_poly.pdbx_strand_id
1 'polypeptide(L)'
;MLAAQLPSWANADNLRWITLGVIIGMIVLMLLVLRFIQKLVLKGTLFGIFAIVGLIAWVERADLADCARTCSCSIVGFDVKIPPDKNPECATQGK
;
A
#
# COMPACT_ATOMS: atom_id res chain seq x y z
N MET A 1 -54.18 9.61 13.13
CA MET A 1 -53.35 10.67 13.75
C MET A 1 -52.39 9.99 14.71
N LEU A 2 -51.17 9.67 14.26
CA LEU A 2 -50.13 9.11 15.11
C LEU A 2 -49.50 10.26 15.90
N ALA A 3 -50.23 10.76 16.90
CA ALA A 3 -49.62 11.57 17.94
C ALA A 3 -48.77 10.62 18.78
N ALA A 4 -47.57 10.29 18.29
CA ALA A 4 -46.56 9.62 19.07
C ALA A 4 -46.29 10.54 20.27
N GLN A 5 -46.80 10.18 21.45
CA GLN A 5 -46.39 10.79 22.70
C GLN A 5 -44.88 10.55 22.82
N LEU A 6 -44.10 11.54 22.41
CA LEU A 6 -42.66 11.48 22.56
C LEU A 6 -42.37 11.41 24.08
N PRO A 7 -41.49 10.50 24.50
CA PRO A 7 -41.14 10.36 25.91
C PRO A 7 -40.53 11.67 26.44
N SER A 8 -40.68 11.94 27.73
CA SER A 8 -40.28 13.23 28.36
C SER A 8 -38.80 13.56 28.24
N TRP A 9 -37.95 12.63 27.82
CA TRP A 9 -36.54 12.90 27.49
C TRP A 9 -36.36 13.51 26.09
N ALA A 10 -37.31 13.31 25.17
CA ALA A 10 -37.34 13.81 23.79
C ALA A 10 -38.12 15.14 23.65
N ASN A 11 -38.04 16.00 24.67
CA ASN A 11 -38.50 17.38 24.60
C ASN A 11 -37.63 18.19 23.63
N ALA A 12 -38.20 19.24 23.01
CA ALA A 12 -37.53 20.06 22.00
C ALA A 12 -36.18 20.63 22.46
N ASP A 13 -36.06 21.02 23.73
CA ASP A 13 -34.81 21.54 24.30
C ASP A 13 -33.70 20.48 24.37
N ASN A 14 -34.03 19.26 24.83
CA ASN A 14 -33.06 18.17 24.92
C ASN A 14 -32.63 17.69 23.53
N LEU A 15 -33.58 17.65 22.58
CA LEU A 15 -33.32 17.21 21.22
C LEU A 15 -32.29 18.11 20.52
N ARG A 16 -32.33 19.42 20.78
CA ARG A 16 -31.36 20.38 20.25
C ARG A 16 -29.93 20.10 20.75
N TRP A 17 -29.78 19.86 22.05
CA TRP A 17 -28.48 19.53 22.65
C TRP A 17 -27.95 18.18 22.19
N ILE A 18 -28.81 17.16 22.13
CA ILE A 18 -28.44 15.83 21.61
C ILE A 18 -27.98 15.94 20.16
N THR A 19 -28.74 16.66 19.32
CA THR A 19 -28.40 16.82 17.89
C THR A 19 -27.05 17.53 17.72
N LEU A 20 -26.81 18.60 18.48
CA LEU A 20 -25.51 19.27 18.49
C LEU A 20 -24.38 18.33 18.93
N GLY A 21 -24.61 17.54 19.98
CA GLY A 21 -23.67 16.52 20.46
C GLY A 21 -23.35 15.48 19.38
N VAL A 22 -24.36 14.99 18.66
CA VAL A 22 -24.18 14.03 17.57
C VAL A 22 -23.40 14.65 16.41
N ILE A 23 -23.73 15.88 16.00
CA ILE A 23 -23.01 16.58 14.91
C ILE A 23 -21.54 16.77 15.29
N ILE A 24 -21.26 17.29 16.49
CA ILE A 24 -19.90 17.49 16.99
C ILE A 24 -19.17 16.15 17.06
N GLY A 25 -19.82 15.12 17.62
CA GLY A 25 -19.28 13.77 17.70
C GLY A 25 -18.90 13.21 16.33
N MET A 26 -19.77 13.38 15.32
CA MET A 26 -19.53 12.93 13.95
C MET A 26 -18.33 13.65 13.32
N ILE A 27 -18.21 14.97 13.52
CA ILE A 27 -17.07 15.77 13.05
C ILE A 27 -15.78 15.27 13.70
N VAL A 28 -15.77 15.05 15.02
CA VAL A 28 -14.59 14.54 15.73
C VAL A 28 -14.20 13.16 15.21
N LEU A 29 -15.17 12.26 15.00
CA LEU A 29 -14.94 10.92 14.45
C LEU A 29 -14.30 11.00 13.05
N MET A 30 -14.84 11.86 12.18
CA MET A 30 -14.28 12.09 10.85
C MET A 30 -12.83 12.58 10.92
N LEU A 31 -12.53 13.55 11.81
CA LEU A 31 -11.18 14.06 12.00
C LEU A 31 -10.22 12.99 12.55
N LEU A 32 -10.69 12.13 13.45
CA LEU A 32 -9.89 11.02 13.98
C LEU A 32 -9.53 10.02 12.88
N VAL A 33 -10.50 9.64 12.04
CA VAL A 33 -10.26 8.74 10.89
C VAL A 33 -9.25 9.36 9.93
N LEU A 34 -9.42 10.64 9.57
CA LEU A 34 -8.48 11.34 8.69
C LEU A 34 -7.06 11.38 9.28
N ARG A 35 -6.93 11.72 10.56
CA ARG A 35 -5.62 11.71 11.24
C ARG A 35 -5.01 10.32 11.32
N PHE A 36 -5.82 9.30 11.55
CA PHE A 36 -5.37 7.93 11.59
C PHE A 36 -4.83 7.49 10.23
N ILE A 37 -5.57 7.77 9.15
CA ILE A 37 -5.13 7.50 7.78
C ILE A 37 -3.84 8.28 7.49
N GLN A 38 -3.75 9.57 7.78
CA GLN A 38 -2.52 10.35 7.57
C GLN A 38 -1.31 9.71 8.27
N LYS A 39 -1.48 9.30 9.53
CA LYS A 39 -0.41 8.69 10.32
C LYS A 39 -0.03 7.30 9.80
N LEU A 40 -1.01 6.51 9.37
CA LEU A 40 -0.80 5.21 8.75
C LEU A 40 -0.19 5.31 7.36
N VAL A 41 -0.59 6.28 6.55
CA VAL A 41 -0.02 6.50 5.21
C VAL A 41 1.42 6.93 5.35
N LEU A 42 1.76 7.91 6.19
CA LEU A 42 3.17 8.30 6.36
C LEU A 42 4.06 7.13 6.80
N LYS A 43 3.61 6.35 7.78
CA LYS A 43 4.41 5.24 8.32
C LYS A 43 4.37 4.01 7.40
N GLY A 44 3.20 3.67 6.91
CA GLY A 44 2.92 2.53 6.03
C GLY A 44 3.48 2.72 4.63
N THR A 45 3.54 3.93 4.09
CA THR A 45 4.17 4.20 2.79
C THR A 45 5.66 3.91 2.85
N LEU A 46 6.37 4.28 3.93
CA LEU A 46 7.79 3.96 4.06
C LEU A 46 8.00 2.43 4.09
N PHE A 47 7.28 1.72 4.95
CA PHE A 47 7.35 0.25 5.01
C PHE A 47 6.91 -0.41 3.70
N GLY A 48 5.90 0.13 3.03
CA GLY A 48 5.40 -0.33 1.74
C GLY A 48 6.44 -0.16 0.64
N ILE A 49 7.12 1.00 0.57
CA ILE A 49 8.22 1.22 -0.36
C ILE A 49 9.34 0.22 -0.11
N PHE A 50 9.79 0.04 1.14
CA PHE A 50 10.81 -0.96 1.46
C PHE A 50 10.39 -2.39 1.10
N ALA A 51 9.13 -2.75 1.34
CA ALA A 51 8.60 -4.06 0.98
C ALA A 51 8.55 -4.25 -0.54
N ILE A 52 8.09 -3.25 -1.29
CA ILE A 52 8.05 -3.28 -2.76
C ILE A 52 9.47 -3.40 -3.31
N VAL A 53 10.42 -2.58 -2.84
CA VAL A 53 11.83 -2.65 -3.25
C VAL A 53 12.43 -4.01 -2.91
N GLY A 54 12.14 -4.56 -1.72
CA GLY A 54 12.57 -5.89 -1.32
C GLY A 54 12.01 -6.99 -2.20
N LEU A 55 10.73 -6.89 -2.59
CA LEU A 55 10.09 -7.84 -3.51
C LEU A 55 10.68 -7.74 -4.92
N ILE A 56 10.90 -6.53 -5.44
CA ILE A 56 11.56 -6.32 -6.74
C ILE A 56 12.96 -6.94 -6.72
N ALA A 57 13.77 -6.62 -5.70
CA ALA A 57 15.10 -7.19 -5.55
C ALA A 57 15.09 -8.72 -5.40
N TRP A 58 14.04 -9.29 -4.79
CA TRP A 58 13.86 -10.72 -4.66
C TRP A 58 13.51 -11.40 -5.99
N VAL A 59 12.65 -10.77 -6.79
CA VAL A 59 12.31 -11.26 -8.13
C VAL A 59 13.52 -11.18 -9.05
N GLU A 60 14.24 -10.06 -9.06
CA GLU A 60 15.47 -9.94 -9.86
C GLU A 60 16.55 -10.95 -9.44
N ARG A 61 16.62 -11.33 -8.15
CA ARG A 61 17.52 -12.40 -7.69
C ARG A 61 17.22 -13.76 -8.32
N ALA A 62 15.95 -14.07 -8.56
CA ALA A 62 15.57 -15.31 -9.25
C ALA A 62 15.96 -15.25 -10.73
N ASP A 63 15.72 -14.11 -11.37
CA ASP A 63 16.08 -13.90 -12.79
C ASP A 63 17.59 -13.90 -13.00
N LEU A 64 18.40 -13.36 -12.08
CA LEU A 64 19.87 -13.43 -12.15
C LEU A 64 20.40 -14.87 -12.06
N ALA A 65 19.72 -15.76 -11.32
CA ALA A 65 20.11 -17.16 -11.18
C ALA A 65 19.86 -17.96 -12.47
N ASP A 66 18.76 -17.66 -13.17
CA ASP A 66 18.49 -18.21 -14.50
C ASP A 66 19.36 -17.56 -15.58
N CYS A 67 19.74 -16.30 -15.38
CA CYS A 67 20.61 -15.57 -16.30
C CYS A 67 22.03 -16.12 -16.42
N ALA A 68 22.59 -16.53 -15.27
CA ALA A 68 23.88 -17.19 -15.24
C ALA A 68 23.87 -18.52 -16.02
N ARG A 69 22.69 -19.11 -16.26
CA ARG A 69 22.55 -20.36 -17.03
C ARG A 69 22.27 -20.16 -18.52
N THR A 70 21.60 -19.08 -18.92
CA THR A 70 21.15 -18.86 -20.32
C THR A 70 21.98 -17.83 -21.10
N CYS A 71 22.90 -17.10 -20.45
CA CYS A 71 23.85 -16.18 -21.07
C CYS A 71 23.24 -15.00 -21.87
N SER A 72 21.93 -14.78 -21.79
CA SER A 72 21.21 -13.68 -22.41
C SER A 72 20.09 -13.23 -21.50
N CYS A 73 20.21 -12.04 -20.90
CA CYS A 73 19.13 -11.48 -20.09
C CYS A 73 18.89 -10.01 -20.30
N SER A 74 17.63 -9.67 -20.08
CA SER A 74 17.17 -8.32 -19.87
C SER A 74 17.26 -7.99 -18.38
N ILE A 75 18.20 -7.13 -18.00
CA ILE A 75 18.26 -6.55 -16.65
C ILE A 75 17.59 -5.18 -16.75
N VAL A 76 16.47 -4.98 -16.05
CA VAL A 76 15.75 -3.71 -15.99
C VAL A 76 15.41 -3.15 -17.40
N GLY A 77 15.04 -4.01 -18.34
CA GLY A 77 14.67 -3.62 -19.71
C GLY A 77 15.86 -3.32 -20.64
N PHE A 78 17.10 -3.55 -20.21
CA PHE A 78 18.29 -3.50 -21.06
C PHE A 78 18.78 -4.92 -21.36
N ASP A 79 18.79 -5.28 -22.64
CA ASP A 79 19.42 -6.51 -23.13
C ASP A 79 20.94 -6.41 -22.96
N VAL A 80 21.46 -7.07 -21.92
CA VAL A 80 22.90 -7.14 -21.69
C VAL A 80 23.40 -8.48 -22.20
N LYS A 81 24.04 -8.47 -23.38
CA LYS A 81 24.80 -9.61 -23.87
C LYS A 81 26.10 -9.70 -23.07
N ILE A 82 26.26 -10.79 -22.32
CA ILE A 82 27.49 -11.07 -21.57
C ILE A 82 28.57 -11.44 -22.60
N PRO A 83 29.68 -10.70 -22.67
CA PRO A 83 30.77 -11.03 -23.57
C PRO A 83 31.36 -12.41 -23.22
N PRO A 84 31.60 -13.29 -24.22
CA PRO A 84 32.08 -14.65 -23.99
C PRO A 84 33.48 -14.71 -23.38
N ASP A 85 34.24 -13.60 -23.39
CA ASP A 85 35.53 -13.46 -22.72
C ASP A 85 35.42 -13.28 -21.19
N LYS A 86 34.20 -13.08 -20.66
CA LYS A 86 33.95 -12.84 -19.23
C LYS A 86 33.27 -14.00 -18.50
N ASN A 87 32.71 -14.97 -19.21
CA ASN A 87 32.12 -16.16 -18.59
C ASN A 87 32.41 -17.44 -19.44
N PRO A 88 33.19 -18.41 -18.93
CA PRO A 88 33.51 -19.64 -19.66
C PRO A 88 32.29 -20.52 -19.95
N GLU A 89 31.23 -20.44 -19.14
CA GLU A 89 29.98 -21.20 -19.34
C GLU A 89 29.19 -20.70 -20.58
N CYS A 90 29.41 -19.46 -21.00
CA CYS A 90 28.78 -18.86 -22.18
C CYS A 90 29.55 -19.13 -23.48
N ALA A 91 30.79 -19.62 -23.41
CA ALA A 91 31.60 -19.95 -24.58
C ALA A 91 31.19 -21.29 -25.22
N THR A 92 30.53 -22.18 -24.46
CA THR A 92 30.14 -23.54 -24.91
C THR A 92 28.75 -23.64 -25.53
N GLN A 93 27.89 -22.62 -25.41
CA GLN A 93 26.53 -22.59 -25.98
C GLN A 93 26.48 -21.97 -27.40
N GLY A 94 27.60 -21.48 -27.91
CA GLY A 94 27.74 -20.90 -29.25
C GLY A 94 28.37 -21.85 -30.27
N LYS A 95 27.94 -23.11 -30.30
CA LYS A 95 28.34 -24.08 -31.33
C LYS A 95 27.12 -24.67 -32.03
#